data_AF-A0A496V8I8-F1
#
_entry.id   AF-A0A496V8I8-F1
#
_cell.length_a   1.000
_cell.length_b   1.000
_cell.length_c   1.000
_cell.angle_alpha   90.00
_cell.angle_beta   90.00
_cell.angle_gamma   90.00
#
_symmetry.space_group_name_H-M   'P 1'
#
loop_
_entity.id
_entity.type
_entity.pdbx_description
1 polymer ?
#
loop_
_entity_poly.entity_id
_entity_poly.type
_entity_poly.pdbx_seq_one_letter_code
_entity_poly.pdbx_strand_id
1 'polypeptide(L)'
;MQELKAVHSGKVEIIPGTICDGYVLNDGTAVMSERGTADLLGMNHKALQSMATTGVPKTLKPLINKDFSMATTLVKVTAKNSPYKGRKIAVYDWPSVVQKVL
;
A
#
# COMPACT_ATOMS: atom_id res chain seq x y z
N MET A 1 17.73 -14.62 1.61
CA MET A 1 16.37 -14.03 1.65
C MET A 1 15.77 -14.16 0.26
N GLN A 2 14.56 -14.71 0.10
CA GLN A 2 13.92 -14.82 -1.23
C GLN A 2 13.36 -13.45 -1.66
N GLU A 3 13.34 -13.17 -2.96
CA GLU A 3 12.72 -11.96 -3.51
C GLU A 3 11.19 -12.00 -3.29
N LEU A 4 10.62 -10.95 -2.71
CA LEU A 4 9.19 -10.79 -2.52
C LEU A 4 8.47 -10.57 -3.86
N LYS A 5 7.39 -11.34 -4.08
CA LYS A 5 6.62 -11.33 -5.32
C LYS A 5 5.13 -11.29 -5.00
N ALA A 6 4.41 -10.43 -5.69
CA ALA A 6 2.96 -10.35 -5.60
C ALA A 6 2.32 -11.45 -6.45
N VAL A 7 1.86 -12.52 -5.79
CA VAL A 7 1.35 -13.75 -6.41
C VAL A 7 -0.16 -13.73 -6.64
N HIS A 8 -0.89 -12.92 -5.87
CA HIS A 8 -2.32 -12.64 -6.09
C HIS A 8 -2.58 -11.14 -6.14
N SER A 9 -3.59 -10.75 -6.92
CA SER A 9 -4.11 -9.39 -6.96
C SER A 9 -5.62 -9.41 -6.87
N GLY A 10 -6.20 -8.45 -6.15
CA GLY A 10 -7.64 -8.34 -5.99
C GLY A 10 -8.05 -7.02 -5.36
N LYS A 11 -9.38 -6.87 -5.22
CA LYS A 11 -9.98 -5.79 -4.46
C LYS A 11 -10.34 -6.31 -3.07
N VAL A 12 -10.08 -5.51 -2.05
CA VAL A 12 -10.39 -5.82 -0.66
C VAL A 12 -11.17 -4.67 -0.06
N GLU A 13 -12.30 -5.00 0.57
CA GLU A 13 -13.03 -4.05 1.40
C GLU A 13 -12.38 -4.04 2.78
N ILE A 14 -11.96 -2.84 3.18
CA ILE A 14 -11.06 -2.65 4.31
C ILE A 14 -11.80 -2.01 5.49
N ILE A 15 -12.59 -0.99 5.17
CA ILE A 15 -13.59 -0.35 6.02
C ILE A 15 -14.89 -0.39 5.20
N PRO A 16 -16.08 -0.51 5.82
CA PRO A 16 -17.34 -0.51 5.09
C PRO A 16 -17.42 0.62 4.05
N GLY A 17 -17.61 0.26 2.78
CA GLY A 17 -17.66 1.19 1.65
C GLY A 17 -16.31 1.59 1.03
N THR A 18 -15.18 1.21 1.64
CA THR A 18 -13.83 1.52 1.16
C THR A 18 -13.17 0.28 0.56
N ILE A 19 -13.25 0.16 -0.76
CA ILE A 19 -12.67 -0.94 -1.53
C ILE A 19 -11.32 -0.50 -2.09
N CYS A 20 -10.26 -1.21 -1.72
CA CYS A 20 -8.87 -0.90 -2.10
C CYS A 20 -8.29 -1.99 -3.00
N ASP A 21 -7.44 -1.60 -3.95
CA ASP A 21 -6.64 -2.53 -4.74
C ASP A 21 -5.46 -3.08 -3.93
N GLY A 22 -5.37 -4.40 -3.78
CA GLY A 22 -4.37 -5.08 -2.96
C GLY A 22 -3.72 -6.29 -3.62
N TYR A 23 -2.65 -6.78 -3.00
CA TYR A 23 -1.86 -7.93 -3.41
C TYR A 23 -1.55 -8.85 -2.23
N VAL A 24 -1.38 -10.14 -2.50
CA VAL A 24 -0.79 -11.09 -1.56
C VAL A 24 0.60 -11.48 -2.07
N LEU A 25 1.59 -11.36 -1.19
CA LEU A 25 2.97 -11.71 -1.46
C LEU A 25 3.20 -13.22 -1.28
N ASN A 26 4.32 -13.72 -1.82
CA ASN A 26 4.68 -15.15 -1.77
C ASN A 26 5.03 -15.68 -0.37
N ASP A 27 5.22 -14.80 0.61
CA ASP A 27 5.37 -15.13 2.03
C ASP A 27 4.04 -15.10 2.80
N GLY A 28 2.93 -14.82 2.11
CA GLY A 28 1.59 -14.71 2.69
C GLY A 28 1.22 -13.31 3.16
N THR A 29 2.12 -12.32 3.07
CA THR A 29 1.85 -10.94 3.50
C THR A 29 0.84 -10.28 2.56
N ALA A 30 -0.22 -9.70 3.12
CA ALA A 30 -1.17 -8.88 2.38
C ALA A 30 -0.74 -7.41 2.39
N VAL A 31 -0.68 -6.81 1.20
CA VAL A 31 -0.21 -5.44 0.98
C VAL A 31 -1.16 -4.68 0.07
N MET A 32 -1.18 -3.36 0.19
CA MET A 32 -1.95 -2.50 -0.69
C MET A 32 -1.09 -2.00 -1.85
N SER A 33 -1.73 -1.82 -2.99
CA SER A 33 -1.13 -1.03 -4.06
C SER A 33 -1.07 0.45 -3.68
N GLU A 34 -0.20 1.23 -4.31
CA GLU A 34 -0.16 2.69 -4.12
C GLU A 34 -1.53 3.36 -4.32
N ARG A 35 -2.33 2.89 -5.29
CA ARG A 35 -3.71 3.35 -5.50
C ARG A 35 -4.62 2.96 -4.35
N GLY A 36 -4.59 1.69 -3.94
CA GLY A 36 -5.38 1.21 -2.81
C GLY A 36 -5.06 1.97 -1.52
N THR A 37 -3.79 2.31 -1.28
CA THR A 37 -3.40 3.15 -0.15
C THR A 37 -3.94 4.57 -0.26
N ALA A 38 -3.93 5.17 -1.46
CA ALA A 38 -4.50 6.49 -1.67
C ALA A 38 -6.01 6.50 -1.44
N ASP A 39 -6.72 5.48 -1.93
CA ASP A 39 -8.16 5.30 -1.74
C ASP A 39 -8.49 5.16 -0.25
N LEU A 40 -7.74 4.32 0.47
CA LEU A 40 -7.89 4.13 1.91
C LEU A 40 -7.70 5.44 2.70
N LEU A 41 -6.69 6.22 2.34
CA LEU A 41 -6.40 7.50 3.00
C LEU A 41 -7.34 8.63 2.55
N GLY A 42 -8.22 8.39 1.57
CA GLY A 42 -9.05 9.44 0.98
C GLY A 42 -8.22 10.54 0.31
N MET A 43 -7.03 10.19 -0.20
CA MET A 43 -6.06 11.12 -0.75
C MET A 43 -5.93 11.02 -2.27
N ASN A 44 -5.53 12.12 -2.90
CA ASN A 44 -5.12 12.06 -4.30
C ASN A 44 -3.86 11.20 -4.46
N HIS A 45 -3.88 10.25 -5.39
CA HIS A 45 -2.75 9.37 -5.69
C HIS A 45 -1.42 10.12 -5.95
N LYS A 46 -1.45 11.26 -6.66
CA LYS A 46 -0.24 12.07 -6.89
C LYS A 46 0.28 12.70 -5.61
N ALA A 47 -0.61 13.09 -4.70
CA ALA A 47 -0.21 13.62 -3.41
C ALA A 47 0.51 12.56 -2.57
N LEU A 48 0.02 11.31 -2.59
CA LEU A 48 0.70 10.18 -1.94
C LEU A 48 2.11 9.95 -2.54
N GLN A 49 2.23 9.95 -3.87
CA GLN A 49 3.53 9.85 -4.55
C GLN A 49 4.49 10.98 -4.17
N SER A 50 3.98 12.22 -4.07
CA SER A 50 4.77 13.35 -3.60
C SER A 50 5.24 13.12 -2.17
N MET A 51 4.36 12.69 -1.25
CA MET A 51 4.77 12.42 0.14
C MET A 51 5.79 11.27 0.25
N ALA A 52 5.75 10.28 -0.63
CA ALA A 52 6.76 9.21 -0.66
C ALA A 52 8.16 9.74 -1.00
N THR A 53 8.25 10.84 -1.75
CA THR A 53 9.53 11.46 -2.16
C THR A 53 9.95 12.63 -1.27
N THR A 54 9.01 13.47 -0.84
CA THR A 54 9.27 14.67 -0.03
C THR A 54 9.12 14.43 1.47
N GLY A 55 8.59 13.28 1.86
CA GLY A 55 8.19 12.97 3.22
C GLY A 55 6.86 13.61 3.62
N VAL A 56 6.39 13.23 4.80
CA VAL A 56 5.19 13.79 5.43
C VAL A 56 5.42 15.27 5.79
N PRO A 57 4.48 16.18 5.49
CA PRO A 57 4.52 17.56 5.95
C PRO A 57 4.78 17.68 7.46
N LYS A 58 5.65 18.61 7.87
CA LYS A 58 6.04 18.78 9.29
C LYS A 58 4.83 19.01 10.22
N THR A 59 3.80 19.66 9.71
CA THR A 59 2.54 19.94 10.42
C THR A 59 1.72 18.69 10.70
N LEU A 60 1.85 17.64 9.88
CA LEU A 60 1.13 16.36 10.05
C LEU A 60 1.93 15.34 10.85
N LYS A 61 3.24 15.52 11.02
CA LYS A 61 4.09 14.59 11.80
C LYS A 61 3.56 14.24 13.19
N PRO A 62 2.98 15.17 13.98
CA PRO A 62 2.43 14.83 15.29
C PRO A 62 1.17 13.95 15.23
N LEU A 63 0.46 13.97 14.10
CA LEU A 63 -0.79 13.24 13.88
C LEU A 63 -0.55 11.84 13.29
N ILE A 64 0.68 11.54 12.89
CA ILE A 64 1.05 10.29 12.24
C ILE A 64 1.74 9.37 13.25
N ASN A 65 1.30 8.11 13.32
CA ASN A 65 1.92 7.10 14.17
C ASN A 65 3.40 6.90 13.76
N LYS A 66 4.29 6.66 14.72
CA LYS A 66 5.71 6.37 14.46
C LYS A 66 5.92 5.14 13.57
N ASP A 67 4.95 4.23 13.56
CA ASP A 67 4.97 3.03 12.72
C ASP A 67 4.50 3.29 11.29
N PHE A 68 3.95 4.48 11.01
CA PHE A 68 3.58 4.87 9.64
C PHE A 68 4.84 5.19 8.85
N SER A 69 5.23 4.24 8.02
CA SER A 69 6.35 4.40 7.09
C SER A 69 5.84 4.77 5.70
N MET A 70 6.37 5.87 5.17
CA MET A 70 6.21 6.23 3.76
C MET A 70 7.18 5.46 2.84
N ALA A 71 8.05 4.62 3.41
CA ALA A 71 8.99 3.82 2.64
C ALA A 71 8.22 2.76 1.84
N THR A 72 8.36 2.82 0.52
CA THR A 72 7.73 1.87 -0.39
C THR A 72 8.63 0.66 -0.62
N THR A 73 8.02 -0.52 -0.55
CA THR A 73 8.69 -1.74 -0.99
C THR A 73 8.33 -1.98 -2.44
N LEU A 74 9.32 -2.23 -3.30
CA LEU A 74 9.08 -2.58 -4.70
C LEU A 74 9.01 -4.10 -4.85
N VAL A 75 7.85 -4.62 -5.25
CA VAL A 75 7.64 -6.06 -5.47
C VAL A 75 7.34 -6.37 -6.92
N LYS A 76 7.86 -7.49 -7.43
CA LYS A 76 7.54 -7.95 -8.78
C LYS A 76 6.17 -8.63 -8.78
N VAL A 77 5.30 -8.22 -9.69
CA VAL A 77 3.98 -8.83 -9.84
C VAL A 77 4.06 -10.08 -10.71
N THR A 78 3.65 -11.22 -10.16
CA THR A 78 3.51 -12.49 -10.88
C THR A 78 2.05 -12.93 -10.99
N ALA A 79 1.13 -12.29 -10.26
CA ALA A 79 -0.31 -12.49 -10.35
C ALA A 79 -0.81 -12.44 -11.81
N LYS A 80 -1.45 -13.52 -12.26
CA LYS A 80 -1.87 -13.69 -13.67
C LYS A 80 -2.97 -12.72 -14.09
N ASN A 81 -3.85 -12.36 -13.17
CA ASN A 81 -5.00 -11.48 -13.37
C ASN A 81 -4.66 -9.99 -13.20
N SER A 82 -3.42 -9.63 -12.85
CA SER A 82 -3.03 -8.24 -12.68
C SER A 82 -2.62 -7.60 -14.00
N PRO A 83 -3.09 -6.38 -14.32
CA PRO A 83 -2.59 -5.61 -15.45
C PRO A 83 -1.11 -5.20 -15.28
N TYR A 84 -0.56 -5.32 -14.07
CA TYR A 84 0.83 -5.02 -13.74
C TYR A 84 1.74 -6.24 -13.80
N LYS A 85 1.25 -7.41 -14.24
CA LYS A 85 2.04 -8.64 -14.34
C LYS A 85 3.38 -8.39 -15.05
N GLY A 86 4.46 -8.88 -14.44
CA GLY A 86 5.83 -8.73 -14.92
C GLY A 86 6.52 -7.42 -14.51
N ARG A 87 5.78 -6.43 -14.02
CA ARG A 87 6.32 -5.13 -13.56
C ARG A 87 6.66 -5.17 -12.07
N LYS A 88 7.51 -4.23 -11.64
CA LYS A 88 7.68 -3.90 -10.22
C LYS A 88 6.73 -2.78 -9.85
N ILE A 89 6.06 -2.91 -8.71
CA ILE A 89 5.13 -1.90 -8.18
C ILE A 89 5.51 -1.55 -6.74
N ALA A 90 5.23 -0.31 -6.34
CA ALA A 90 5.25 0.09 -4.95
C ALA A 90 4.05 -0.52 -4.22
N VAL A 91 4.33 -1.15 -3.08
CA VAL A 91 3.34 -1.68 -2.16
C VAL A 91 3.54 -1.11 -0.77
N TYR A 92 2.43 -1.05 -0.03
CA TYR A 92 2.36 -0.53 1.32
C TYR A 92 1.75 -1.57 2.25
N ASP A 93 2.34 -1.71 3.43
CA ASP A 93 1.82 -2.60 4.45
C ASP A 93 0.55 -2.01 5.10
N TRP A 94 -0.37 -2.91 5.45
CA TRP A 94 -1.65 -2.59 6.08
C TRP A 94 -1.56 -2.17 7.58
N PRO A 95 -0.70 -2.78 8.43
CA PRO A 95 -0.64 -2.45 9.86
C PRO A 95 -0.19 -1.01 10.17
N SER A 96 0.49 -0.36 9.23
CA SER A 96 0.99 1.00 9.39
C SER A 96 -0.06 2.07 9.05
N VAL A 97 -1.09 1.75 8.26
CA VAL A 97 -2.06 2.76 7.74
C VAL A 97 -3.34 2.83 8.57
N VAL A 98 -3.76 1.75 9.23
CA VAL A 98 -4.95 1.75 10.08
C VAL A 98 -4.59 1.35 11.50
N GLN A 99 -4.43 2.35 12.37
CA GLN A 99 -4.65 2.14 13.80
C GLN A 99 -6.09 1.66 13.97
N LYS A 100 -6.27 0.57 14.72
CA LYS A 100 -7.55 0.12 15.28
C LYS A 100 -8.52 1.29 15.48
N VAL A 101 -9.53 1.37 14.62
CA VAL A 101 -10.82 1.97 14.99
C VAL A 101 -11.63 0.81 15.57
N LEU A 102 -11.29 0.43 16.79
CA LEU A 102 -12.10 -0.39 17.71
C LEU A 102 -11.88 0.15 19.12
#